data_AF-A0A9Y2ETF6-F1
#
_entry.id   AF-A0A9Y2ETF6-F1
#
_cell.length_a   1.000
_cell.length_b   1.000
_cell.length_c   1.000
_cell.angle_alpha   90.00
_cell.angle_beta   90.00
_cell.angle_gamma   90.00
#
_symmetry.space_group_name_H-M   'P 1'
#
loop_
_entity.id
_entity.type
_entity.pdbx_description
1 polymer ?
#
loop_
_entity_poly.entity_id
_entity_poly.type
_entity_poly.pdbx_seq_one_letter_code
_entity_poly.pdbx_strand_id
1 'polypeptide(L)'
;MRKKNFKGRCEKRVIAKCNEVCRTYDAIQYVYADILQASDEVKEIRCNVPLNGRDISEYTSDFVCVKSDNDLMVRECVFRKFLMKALTVKLLDASREYWLRHGVTDWGLVIDEKNDLLKDGDNIIRVLEVKPDKILIIDCIKRTMPVWVESSALDSFSCCTDEVLNQATNFIVTDIENLNANQKRIMFERYTLIASIFPFVAEERMRSKVIDSIDTEHNISKQTIRNYLCLYLVYMNIIVLAPRQRLDDDGKLTQDEKNIRWALNKFFYTTKKQSLMTAYTMMLKEKYCDSMDILANQYPSFYQFRYFYRKTKKMQNFYISRDGLKSYQRNNKPLIGDSIRSFAPAIGAGMLYSTILVQNEHIHFHPSGDALPIQEDITIIRKLVEAGKLLDINILDHIIIGKGNFESLKERGIL
;
A
#
# COMPACT_ATOMS: atom_id res chain seq x y z
N MET A 1 -9.51 -28.61 -16.85
CA MET A 1 -10.84 -28.63 -17.53
C MET A 1 -10.79 -28.32 -19.03
N ARG A 2 -11.09 -29.32 -19.85
CA ARG A 2 -11.09 -29.24 -21.33
C ARG A 2 -12.42 -29.68 -21.90
N LYS A 3 -12.76 -29.23 -23.11
CA LYS A 3 -13.97 -29.68 -23.80
C LYS A 3 -13.87 -31.16 -24.21
N LYS A 4 -14.97 -31.92 -24.20
CA LYS A 4 -15.05 -33.37 -24.52
C LYS A 4 -14.40 -33.74 -25.86
N ASN A 5 -14.51 -32.85 -26.85
CA ASN A 5 -13.96 -33.04 -28.20
C ASN A 5 -12.80 -32.08 -28.50
N PHE A 6 -11.95 -31.80 -27.52
CA PHE A 6 -10.84 -30.87 -27.69
C PHE A 6 -9.84 -31.37 -28.75
N LYS A 7 -9.78 -30.66 -29.90
CA LYS A 7 -8.86 -30.95 -31.01
C LYS A 7 -7.52 -30.24 -30.81
N GLY A 8 -6.73 -30.68 -29.83
CA GLY A 8 -5.39 -30.16 -29.60
C GLY A 8 -4.32 -31.24 -29.59
N ARG A 9 -3.05 -30.83 -29.62
CA ARG A 9 -1.92 -31.75 -29.41
C ARG A 9 -2.03 -32.37 -28.03
N CYS A 10 -1.94 -33.70 -27.98
CA CYS A 10 -1.90 -34.47 -26.74
C CYS A 10 -0.80 -35.52 -26.82
N GLU A 11 -0.30 -35.88 -25.66
CA GLU A 11 0.58 -37.02 -25.47
C GLU A 11 -0.24 -38.20 -24.96
N LYS A 12 -0.04 -39.36 -25.58
CA LYS A 12 -0.75 -40.61 -25.25
C LYS A 12 0.19 -41.49 -24.47
N ARG A 13 -0.21 -41.88 -23.26
CA ARG A 13 0.61 -42.68 -22.35
C ARG A 13 -0.12 -43.95 -21.94
N VAL A 14 0.64 -45.02 -21.78
CA VAL A 14 0.20 -46.25 -21.11
C VAL A 14 0.70 -46.18 -19.68
N ILE A 15 -0.23 -46.07 -18.74
CA ILE A 15 0.04 -45.93 -17.30
C ILE A 15 -0.58 -47.14 -16.62
N ALA A 16 0.13 -47.84 -15.73
CA ALA A 16 -0.33 -49.15 -15.24
C ALA A 16 -1.65 -49.07 -14.45
N LYS A 17 -1.88 -47.97 -13.72
CA LYS A 17 -3.14 -47.73 -12.97
C LYS A 17 -4.27 -47.16 -13.84
N CYS A 18 -4.05 -46.96 -15.15
CA CYS A 18 -5.06 -46.43 -16.07
C CYS A 18 -5.49 -47.53 -17.05
N ASN A 19 -6.76 -47.90 -17.00
CA ASN A 19 -7.33 -48.93 -17.89
C ASN A 19 -7.40 -48.47 -19.36
N GLU A 20 -7.43 -47.17 -19.59
CA GLU A 20 -7.46 -46.56 -20.91
C GLU A 20 -6.13 -45.85 -21.24
N VAL A 21 -5.98 -45.44 -22.50
CA VAL A 21 -4.85 -44.59 -22.89
C VAL A 21 -5.03 -43.22 -22.21
N CYS A 22 -4.18 -42.93 -21.22
CA CYS A 22 -4.21 -41.62 -20.56
C CYS A 22 -3.68 -40.57 -21.54
N ARG A 23 -4.52 -39.55 -21.80
CA ARG A 23 -4.20 -38.44 -22.68
C ARG A 23 -3.87 -37.22 -21.84
N THR A 24 -2.60 -36.82 -21.86
CA THR A 24 -2.13 -35.60 -21.19
C THR A 24 -1.93 -34.52 -22.24
N TYR A 25 -2.41 -33.33 -21.97
CA TYR A 25 -2.41 -32.25 -22.96
C TYR A 25 -1.63 -31.00 -22.52
N ASP A 26 -1.06 -31.02 -21.32
CA ASP A 26 -0.16 -30.00 -20.81
C ASP A 26 0.85 -30.63 -19.83
N ALA A 27 1.87 -29.85 -19.47
CA ALA A 27 2.96 -30.30 -18.61
C ALA A 27 2.50 -30.67 -17.18
N ILE A 28 1.48 -29.99 -16.65
CA ILE A 28 0.95 -30.29 -15.31
C ILE A 28 0.29 -31.67 -15.32
N GLN A 29 -0.58 -31.93 -16.31
CA GLN A 29 -1.19 -33.24 -16.46
C GLN A 29 -0.15 -34.34 -16.66
N TYR A 30 0.91 -34.05 -17.43
CA TYR A 30 1.98 -35.01 -17.67
C TYR A 30 2.67 -35.43 -16.38
N VAL A 31 3.18 -34.45 -15.60
CA VAL A 31 3.93 -34.71 -14.36
C VAL A 31 3.01 -35.31 -13.29
N TYR A 32 1.78 -34.79 -13.17
CA TYR A 32 0.86 -35.28 -12.14
C TYR A 32 0.40 -36.72 -12.38
N ALA A 33 0.32 -37.16 -13.64
CA ALA A 33 0.03 -38.54 -13.95
C ALA A 33 1.11 -39.50 -13.41
N ASP A 34 2.39 -39.10 -13.42
CA ASP A 34 3.49 -39.89 -12.84
C ASP A 34 3.42 -39.94 -11.31
N ILE A 35 3.03 -38.82 -10.68
CA ILE A 35 2.82 -38.76 -9.22
C ILE A 35 1.68 -39.69 -8.80
N LEU A 36 0.54 -39.67 -9.50
CA LEU A 36 -0.59 -40.56 -9.22
C LEU A 36 -0.21 -42.03 -9.45
N GLN A 37 0.57 -42.31 -10.50
CA GLN A 37 1.06 -43.65 -10.79
C GLN A 37 1.95 -44.18 -9.66
N ALA A 38 2.81 -43.35 -9.10
CA ALA A 38 3.71 -43.71 -7.99
C ALA A 38 3.01 -43.82 -6.63
N SER A 39 1.84 -43.20 -6.43
CA SER A 39 1.15 -43.15 -5.13
C SER A 39 0.46 -44.47 -4.76
N ASP A 40 0.80 -45.05 -3.61
CA ASP A 40 0.18 -46.28 -3.07
C ASP A 40 -1.29 -46.08 -2.64
N GLU A 41 -1.72 -44.83 -2.47
CA GLU A 41 -3.10 -44.49 -2.13
C GLU A 41 -4.05 -44.61 -3.33
N VAL A 42 -3.52 -44.62 -4.55
CA VAL A 42 -4.30 -44.63 -5.80
C VAL A 42 -4.30 -46.02 -6.41
N LYS A 43 -5.50 -46.58 -6.59
CA LYS A 43 -5.74 -47.88 -7.20
C LYS A 43 -6.00 -47.79 -8.70
N GLU A 44 -6.83 -46.84 -9.12
CA GLU A 44 -7.22 -46.66 -10.53
C GLU A 44 -7.25 -45.17 -10.88
N ILE A 45 -6.81 -44.84 -12.11
CA ILE A 45 -6.78 -43.49 -12.66
C ILE A 45 -7.64 -43.45 -13.92
N ARG A 46 -8.56 -42.48 -14.00
CA ARG A 46 -9.33 -42.16 -15.21
C ARG A 46 -9.03 -40.73 -15.63
N CYS A 47 -8.51 -40.57 -16.85
CA CYS A 47 -8.13 -39.27 -17.42
C CYS A 47 -9.27 -38.69 -18.28
N ASN A 48 -9.49 -37.37 -18.22
CA ASN A 48 -10.45 -36.63 -19.06
C ASN A 48 -11.91 -37.10 -18.96
N VAL A 49 -12.40 -37.34 -17.74
CA VAL A 49 -13.75 -37.88 -17.51
C VAL A 49 -14.84 -36.86 -17.90
N PRO A 50 -15.75 -37.22 -18.84
CA PRO A 50 -16.87 -36.38 -19.27
C PRO A 50 -17.81 -35.99 -18.12
N LEU A 51 -18.14 -34.69 -18.01
CA LEU A 51 -19.11 -34.18 -17.05
C LEU A 51 -20.50 -34.08 -17.70
N ASN A 52 -21.56 -34.39 -16.95
CA ASN A 52 -22.94 -34.50 -17.49
C ASN A 52 -23.93 -33.50 -16.84
N GLY A 53 -23.47 -32.29 -16.48
CA GLY A 53 -24.33 -31.22 -15.92
C GLY A 53 -24.79 -30.17 -16.95
N ARG A 54 -25.92 -29.47 -16.70
CA ARG A 54 -26.47 -28.45 -17.63
C ARG A 54 -25.42 -27.44 -18.13
N ASP A 55 -24.57 -26.93 -17.23
CA ASP A 55 -23.62 -25.86 -17.56
C ASP A 55 -22.19 -26.35 -17.87
N ILE A 56 -21.92 -27.64 -17.68
CA ILE A 56 -20.59 -28.26 -17.85
C ILE A 56 -20.60 -29.52 -18.73
N SER A 57 -21.73 -29.79 -19.39
CA SER A 57 -21.93 -30.97 -20.24
C SER A 57 -20.95 -31.07 -21.42
N GLU A 58 -20.28 -29.97 -21.76
CA GLU A 58 -19.25 -29.94 -22.78
C GLU A 58 -17.84 -30.20 -22.25
N TYR A 59 -17.64 -30.28 -20.93
CA TYR A 59 -16.32 -30.32 -20.31
C TYR A 59 -15.97 -31.69 -19.70
N THR A 60 -14.70 -31.84 -19.38
CA THR A 60 -14.09 -33.02 -18.77
C THR A 60 -13.31 -32.61 -17.54
N SER A 61 -13.31 -33.47 -16.53
CA SER A 61 -12.39 -33.41 -15.39
C SER A 61 -11.08 -34.08 -15.74
N ASP A 62 -9.97 -33.48 -15.31
CA ASP A 62 -8.64 -33.91 -15.76
C ASP A 62 -8.27 -35.30 -15.22
N PHE A 63 -8.37 -35.52 -13.90
CA PHE A 63 -8.16 -36.84 -13.28
C PHE A 63 -9.28 -37.19 -12.29
N VAL A 64 -9.82 -38.39 -12.43
CA VAL A 64 -10.73 -39.03 -11.46
C VAL A 64 -10.10 -40.34 -11.03
N CYS A 65 -9.72 -40.44 -9.77
CA CYS A 65 -9.00 -41.56 -9.20
C CYS A 65 -9.89 -42.35 -8.24
N VAL A 66 -9.69 -43.66 -8.21
CA VAL A 66 -10.22 -44.54 -7.15
C VAL A 66 -9.08 -44.79 -6.17
N LYS A 67 -9.31 -44.45 -4.91
CA LYS A 67 -8.36 -44.68 -3.83
C LYS A 67 -8.35 -46.13 -3.35
N SER A 68 -7.36 -46.49 -2.54
CA SER A 68 -7.23 -47.82 -1.94
C SER A 68 -8.37 -48.18 -0.98
N ASP A 69 -9.02 -47.19 -0.35
CA ASP A 69 -10.24 -47.32 0.45
C ASP A 69 -11.53 -47.35 -0.39
N ASN A 70 -11.40 -47.33 -1.72
CA ASN A 70 -12.48 -47.31 -2.70
C ASN A 70 -13.28 -45.99 -2.76
N ASP A 71 -12.81 -44.93 -2.09
CA ASP A 71 -13.33 -43.58 -2.27
C ASP A 71 -12.81 -42.93 -3.57
N LEU A 72 -13.55 -41.94 -4.04
CA LEU A 72 -13.18 -41.18 -5.24
C LEU A 72 -12.37 -39.93 -4.86
N MET A 73 -11.37 -39.63 -5.69
CA MET A 73 -10.59 -38.41 -5.63
C MET A 73 -10.59 -37.73 -7.00
N VAL A 74 -10.79 -36.41 -7.04
CA VAL A 74 -10.78 -35.63 -8.28
C VAL A 74 -9.72 -34.54 -8.21
N ARG A 75 -8.96 -34.38 -9.30
CA ARG A 75 -7.88 -33.40 -9.42
C ARG A 75 -7.98 -32.67 -10.75
N GLU A 76 -8.17 -31.36 -10.69
CA GLU A 76 -8.19 -30.48 -11.87
C GLU A 76 -6.83 -29.81 -12.05
N CYS A 77 -6.24 -29.95 -13.23
CA CYS A 77 -4.93 -29.39 -13.55
C CYS A 77 -5.08 -28.00 -14.16
N VAL A 78 -4.52 -26.99 -13.49
CA VAL A 78 -4.64 -25.59 -13.91
C VAL A 78 -3.33 -24.87 -13.69
N PHE A 79 -2.80 -24.23 -14.73
CA PHE A 79 -1.67 -23.33 -14.55
C PHE A 79 -2.07 -22.16 -13.63
N ARG A 80 -1.23 -21.84 -12.63
CA ARG A 80 -1.45 -20.77 -11.65
C ARG A 80 -1.81 -19.44 -12.30
N LYS A 81 -1.16 -19.10 -13.43
CA LYS A 81 -1.46 -17.90 -14.24
C LYS A 81 -2.91 -17.80 -14.74
N PHE A 82 -3.67 -18.89 -14.71
CA PHE A 82 -5.07 -18.94 -15.15
C PHE A 82 -6.08 -19.03 -13.99
N LEU A 83 -5.64 -19.20 -12.75
CA LEU A 83 -6.55 -19.33 -11.60
C LEU A 83 -7.48 -18.12 -11.44
N MET A 84 -7.01 -16.92 -11.78
CA MET A 84 -7.80 -15.68 -11.65
C MET A 84 -8.64 -15.35 -12.88
N LYS A 85 -8.60 -16.16 -13.95
CA LYS A 85 -9.45 -15.90 -15.13
C LYS A 85 -10.89 -16.27 -14.81
N ALA A 86 -11.82 -15.33 -15.04
CA ALA A 86 -13.24 -15.48 -14.70
C ALA A 86 -13.87 -16.79 -15.20
N LEU A 87 -13.55 -17.20 -16.44
CA LEU A 87 -14.03 -18.46 -16.99
C LEU A 87 -13.44 -19.68 -16.26
N THR A 88 -12.17 -19.63 -15.89
CA THR A 88 -11.48 -20.72 -15.18
C THR A 88 -12.10 -20.92 -13.80
N VAL A 89 -12.30 -19.83 -13.03
CA VAL A 89 -12.96 -19.88 -11.72
C VAL A 89 -14.35 -20.50 -11.85
N LYS A 90 -15.17 -19.99 -12.78
CA LYS A 90 -16.53 -20.50 -13.03
C LYS A 90 -16.56 -22.01 -13.33
N LEU A 91 -15.63 -22.48 -14.15
CA LEU A 91 -15.57 -23.90 -14.52
C LEU A 91 -15.12 -24.77 -13.34
N LEU A 92 -14.13 -24.32 -12.57
CA LEU A 92 -13.64 -25.03 -11.39
C LEU A 92 -14.72 -25.17 -10.31
N ASP A 93 -15.45 -24.09 -10.04
CA ASP A 93 -16.59 -24.12 -9.10
C ASP A 93 -17.66 -25.11 -9.58
N ALA A 94 -17.97 -25.10 -10.88
CA ALA A 94 -18.95 -26.02 -11.45
C ALA A 94 -18.49 -27.49 -11.42
N SER A 95 -17.19 -27.77 -11.63
CA SER A 95 -16.61 -29.11 -11.44
C SER A 95 -16.73 -29.57 -9.99
N ARG A 96 -16.34 -28.70 -9.05
CA ARG A 96 -16.42 -28.98 -7.61
C ARG A 96 -17.85 -29.31 -7.18
N GLU A 97 -18.82 -28.49 -7.58
CA GLU A 97 -20.23 -28.75 -7.27
C GLU A 97 -20.75 -30.03 -7.88
N TYR A 98 -20.36 -30.34 -9.12
CA TYR A 98 -20.76 -31.57 -9.79
C TYR A 98 -20.29 -32.79 -9.00
N TRP A 99 -19.01 -32.86 -8.66
CA TRP A 99 -18.43 -33.99 -7.94
C TRP A 99 -18.94 -34.10 -6.51
N LEU A 100 -19.18 -32.97 -5.83
CA LEU A 100 -19.82 -32.95 -4.52
C LEU A 100 -21.23 -33.57 -4.55
N ARG A 101 -22.03 -33.27 -5.59
CA ARG A 101 -23.35 -33.89 -5.78
C ARG A 101 -23.29 -35.38 -6.08
N HIS A 102 -22.15 -35.88 -6.55
CA HIS A 102 -21.91 -37.31 -6.80
C HIS A 102 -21.19 -38.00 -5.63
N GLY A 103 -21.13 -37.37 -4.46
CA GLY A 103 -20.59 -37.96 -3.23
C GLY A 103 -19.06 -37.88 -3.11
N VAL A 104 -18.39 -37.12 -3.96
CA VAL A 104 -16.93 -36.97 -3.92
C VAL A 104 -16.57 -35.75 -3.06
N THR A 105 -15.96 -36.00 -1.91
CA THR A 105 -15.50 -34.94 -0.98
C THR A 105 -14.05 -34.55 -1.25
N ASP A 106 -13.22 -35.47 -1.72
CA ASP A 106 -11.81 -35.22 -2.05
C ASP A 106 -11.64 -34.66 -3.46
N TRP A 107 -12.05 -33.40 -3.62
CA TRP A 107 -11.84 -32.61 -4.84
C TRP A 107 -10.71 -31.59 -4.61
N GLY A 108 -9.77 -31.48 -5.55
CA GLY A 108 -8.61 -30.61 -5.41
C GLY A 108 -8.08 -30.05 -6.73
N LEU A 109 -7.20 -29.06 -6.61
CA LEU A 109 -6.50 -28.45 -7.73
C LEU A 109 -5.04 -28.91 -7.75
N VAL A 110 -4.53 -29.11 -8.96
CA VAL A 110 -3.10 -29.34 -9.23
C VAL A 110 -2.61 -28.18 -10.07
N ILE A 111 -1.61 -27.49 -9.56
CA ILE A 111 -1.07 -26.27 -10.17
C ILE A 111 0.41 -26.47 -10.46
N ASP A 112 0.97 -25.70 -11.39
CA ASP A 112 2.41 -25.65 -11.59
C ASP A 112 3.08 -25.05 -10.35
N GLU A 113 4.03 -25.81 -9.77
CA GLU A 113 4.97 -25.31 -8.77
C GLU A 113 5.83 -24.24 -9.42
N LYS A 114 5.68 -23.00 -8.95
CA LYS A 114 6.45 -21.89 -9.51
C LYS A 114 6.79 -20.81 -8.50
N ASN A 115 6.89 -21.17 -7.22
CA ASN A 115 7.37 -20.26 -6.18
C ASN A 115 8.10 -21.03 -5.08
N ASP A 116 8.92 -22.01 -5.44
CA ASP A 116 9.56 -22.89 -4.47
C ASP A 116 10.47 -22.06 -3.58
N LEU A 117 10.25 -22.23 -2.28
CA LEU A 117 11.13 -21.73 -1.26
C LEU A 117 12.23 -22.75 -1.09
N LEU A 118 13.46 -22.29 -1.30
CA LEU A 118 14.65 -23.11 -1.19
C LEU A 118 15.53 -22.57 -0.07
N LYS A 119 16.10 -23.46 0.73
CA LYS A 119 16.95 -23.14 1.86
C LYS A 119 18.30 -23.84 1.77
N ASP A 120 19.34 -23.09 2.06
CA ASP A 120 20.71 -23.56 2.27
C ASP A 120 21.32 -22.79 3.46
N GLY A 121 21.50 -23.48 4.60
CA GLY A 121 21.91 -22.85 5.85
C GLY A 121 20.95 -21.75 6.31
N ASP A 122 21.47 -20.52 6.44
CA ASP A 122 20.68 -19.32 6.79
C ASP A 122 20.10 -18.60 5.57
N ASN A 123 20.47 -19.01 4.36
CA ASN A 123 19.96 -18.40 3.13
C ASN A 123 18.62 -19.03 2.77
N ILE A 124 17.62 -18.20 2.55
CA ILE A 124 16.32 -18.60 2.01
C ILE A 124 16.10 -17.81 0.73
N ILE A 125 15.82 -18.51 -0.36
CA ILE A 125 15.52 -17.91 -1.66
C ILE A 125 14.15 -18.38 -2.13
N ARG A 126 13.51 -17.57 -2.98
CA ARG A 126 12.31 -17.98 -3.70
C ARG A 126 12.57 -17.97 -5.19
N VAL A 127 12.21 -19.06 -5.86
CA VAL A 127 12.25 -19.17 -7.32
C VAL A 127 11.04 -18.46 -7.91
N LEU A 128 11.24 -17.46 -8.75
CA LEU A 128 10.15 -16.68 -9.38
C LEU A 128 9.87 -17.13 -10.81
N GLU A 129 10.91 -17.56 -11.55
CA GLU A 129 10.79 -18.02 -12.92
C GLU A 129 11.91 -19.01 -13.23
N VAL A 130 11.62 -20.02 -14.05
CA VAL A 130 12.59 -21.03 -14.51
C VAL A 130 12.64 -20.98 -16.04
N LYS A 131 13.85 -20.89 -16.58
CA LYS A 131 14.22 -21.05 -17.99
C LYS A 131 15.19 -22.25 -18.11
N PRO A 132 15.43 -22.79 -19.32
CA PRO A 132 16.26 -23.99 -19.50
C PRO A 132 17.65 -23.87 -18.87
N ASP A 133 18.30 -22.71 -19.01
CA ASP A 133 19.67 -22.51 -18.51
C ASP A 133 19.72 -21.66 -17.22
N LYS A 134 18.65 -20.90 -16.93
CA LYS A 134 18.65 -19.88 -15.86
C LYS A 134 17.39 -19.87 -15.03
N ILE A 135 17.55 -19.51 -13.78
CA ILE A 135 16.47 -19.42 -12.79
C ILE A 135 16.46 -18.00 -12.22
N LEU A 136 15.30 -17.35 -12.22
CA LEU A 136 15.11 -16.05 -11.59
C LEU A 136 14.77 -16.28 -10.12
N ILE A 137 15.61 -15.77 -9.23
CA ILE A 137 15.44 -15.93 -7.79
C ILE A 137 15.34 -14.58 -7.07
N ILE A 138 14.76 -14.60 -5.88
CA ILE A 138 14.82 -13.51 -4.90
C ILE A 138 15.36 -14.01 -3.56
N ASP A 139 16.30 -13.29 -2.97
CA ASP A 139 16.81 -13.57 -1.62
C ASP A 139 15.77 -13.09 -0.58
N CYS A 140 15.19 -14.02 0.16
CA CYS A 140 14.12 -13.76 1.11
C CYS A 140 14.59 -13.06 2.39
N ILE A 141 15.87 -13.20 2.74
CA ILE A 141 16.47 -12.62 3.94
C ILE A 141 16.95 -11.20 3.64
N LYS A 142 17.79 -11.03 2.61
CA LYS A 142 18.33 -9.72 2.20
C LYS A 142 17.31 -8.87 1.46
N ARG A 143 16.29 -9.49 0.84
CA ARG A 143 15.20 -8.82 0.10
C ARG A 143 15.73 -7.93 -1.01
N THR A 144 16.74 -8.41 -1.72
CA THR A 144 17.31 -7.74 -2.89
C THR A 144 16.43 -7.96 -4.11
N MET A 145 16.52 -7.07 -5.11
CA MET A 145 15.76 -7.23 -6.36
C MET A 145 16.06 -8.59 -7.03
N PRO A 146 15.09 -9.20 -7.74
CA PRO A 146 15.30 -10.49 -8.38
C PRO A 146 16.43 -10.51 -9.42
N VAL A 147 17.20 -11.59 -9.42
CA VAL A 147 18.38 -11.82 -10.27
C VAL A 147 18.31 -13.21 -10.93
N TRP A 148 18.80 -13.31 -12.16
CA TRP A 148 18.96 -14.57 -12.87
C TRP A 148 20.26 -15.27 -12.44
N VAL A 149 20.15 -16.54 -12.03
CA VAL A 149 21.26 -17.43 -11.68
C VAL A 149 21.25 -18.67 -12.57
N GLU A 150 22.39 -19.34 -12.71
CA GLU A 150 22.48 -20.63 -13.41
C GLU A 150 21.80 -21.73 -12.58
N SER A 151 21.26 -22.76 -13.23
CA SER A 151 20.53 -23.85 -12.55
C SER A 151 21.39 -24.63 -11.54
N SER A 152 22.67 -24.85 -11.84
CA SER A 152 23.62 -25.52 -10.95
C SER A 152 23.90 -24.77 -9.64
N ALA A 153 23.63 -23.47 -9.59
CA ALA A 153 23.82 -22.67 -8.37
C ALA A 153 22.82 -23.06 -7.26
N LEU A 154 21.78 -23.83 -7.59
CA LEU A 154 20.74 -24.25 -6.66
C LEU A 154 20.92 -25.69 -6.16
N ASP A 155 21.98 -26.39 -6.59
CA ASP A 155 22.21 -27.80 -6.25
C ASP A 155 22.37 -28.06 -4.75
N SER A 156 22.87 -27.06 -3.99
CA SER A 156 23.01 -27.15 -2.53
C SER A 156 21.72 -26.88 -1.77
N PHE A 157 20.68 -26.36 -2.43
CA PHE A 157 19.47 -25.93 -1.75
C PHE A 157 18.44 -27.06 -1.64
N SER A 158 17.69 -27.04 -0.54
CA SER A 158 16.58 -27.96 -0.28
C SER A 158 15.26 -27.20 -0.16
N CYS A 159 14.15 -27.83 -0.56
CA CYS A 159 12.82 -27.20 -0.44
C CYS A 159 12.46 -26.94 1.03
N CYS A 160 11.85 -25.79 1.31
CA CYS A 160 11.34 -25.44 2.64
C CYS A 160 9.93 -24.81 2.57
N THR A 161 9.24 -24.75 3.70
CA THR A 161 7.87 -24.20 3.79
C THR A 161 7.86 -22.70 4.11
N ASP A 162 6.71 -22.05 3.89
CA ASP A 162 6.51 -20.66 4.30
C ASP A 162 6.61 -20.49 5.84
N GLU A 163 6.36 -21.52 6.65
CA GLU A 163 6.56 -21.44 8.11
C GLU A 163 8.03 -21.22 8.46
N VAL A 164 8.94 -21.91 7.77
CA VAL A 164 10.39 -21.74 7.95
C VAL A 164 10.81 -20.31 7.57
N LEU A 165 10.28 -19.77 6.48
CA LEU A 165 10.51 -18.37 6.09
C LEU A 165 9.98 -17.40 7.15
N ASN A 166 8.76 -17.62 7.63
CA ASN A 166 8.11 -16.73 8.61
C ASN A 166 8.88 -16.72 9.93
N GLN A 167 9.36 -17.88 10.39
CA GLN A 167 10.22 -17.99 11.57
C GLN A 167 11.55 -17.26 11.37
N ALA A 168 12.24 -17.51 10.24
CA ALA A 168 13.53 -16.87 9.96
C ALA A 168 13.43 -15.34 9.85
N THR A 169 12.30 -14.82 9.41
CA THR A 169 12.08 -13.38 9.20
C THR A 169 11.33 -12.70 10.35
N ASN A 170 10.93 -13.45 11.39
CA ASN A 170 10.03 -13.01 12.45
C ASN A 170 8.75 -12.35 11.90
N PHE A 171 8.19 -12.91 10.82
CA PHE A 171 6.93 -12.46 10.26
C PHE A 171 5.76 -13.20 10.93
N ILE A 172 4.87 -12.43 11.55
CA ILE A 172 3.65 -12.96 12.16
C ILE A 172 2.56 -12.92 11.10
N VAL A 173 2.05 -14.09 10.72
CA VAL A 173 0.92 -14.21 9.82
C VAL A 173 -0.32 -13.69 10.55
N THR A 174 -0.89 -12.59 10.07
CA THR A 174 -2.15 -12.03 10.56
C THR A 174 -3.22 -12.18 9.50
N ASP A 175 -4.39 -12.68 9.85
CA ASP A 175 -5.53 -12.72 8.92
C ASP A 175 -5.96 -11.31 8.49
N ILE A 176 -6.41 -11.20 7.24
CA ILE A 176 -6.92 -9.95 6.67
C ILE A 176 -8.07 -9.40 7.53
N GLU A 177 -8.87 -10.27 8.13
CA GLU A 177 -10.00 -9.90 8.98
C GLU A 177 -9.56 -9.07 10.20
N ASN A 178 -8.39 -9.36 10.75
CA ASN A 178 -7.81 -8.69 11.91
C ASN A 178 -7.22 -7.30 11.60
N LEU A 179 -7.12 -6.91 10.31
CA LEU A 179 -6.64 -5.59 9.92
C LEU A 179 -7.74 -4.52 10.02
N ASN A 180 -7.38 -3.36 10.58
CA ASN A 180 -8.29 -2.21 10.63
C ASN A 180 -8.50 -1.58 9.23
N ALA A 181 -9.53 -0.75 9.08
CA ALA A 181 -9.90 -0.17 7.79
C ALA A 181 -8.76 0.67 7.16
N ASN A 182 -7.99 1.40 7.96
CA ASN A 182 -6.87 2.20 7.47
C ASN A 182 -5.70 1.32 7.00
N GLN A 183 -5.39 0.24 7.72
CA GLN A 183 -4.39 -0.75 7.32
C GLN A 183 -4.77 -1.41 6.00
N LYS A 184 -6.03 -1.84 5.86
CA LYS A 184 -6.57 -2.42 4.62
C LYS A 184 -6.44 -1.45 3.45
N ARG A 185 -6.85 -0.19 3.64
CA ARG A 185 -6.72 0.86 2.61
C ARG A 185 -5.26 1.03 2.15
N ILE A 186 -4.33 1.24 3.09
CA ILE A 186 -2.91 1.45 2.78
C ILE A 186 -2.28 0.21 2.14
N MET A 187 -2.67 -0.99 2.60
CA MET A 187 -2.22 -2.27 2.02
C MET A 187 -2.60 -2.37 0.54
N PHE A 188 -3.86 -2.12 0.20
CA PHE A 188 -4.32 -2.16 -1.19
C PHE A 188 -3.71 -1.04 -2.04
N GLU A 189 -3.57 0.19 -1.51
CA GLU A 189 -2.87 1.28 -2.21
C GLU A 189 -1.42 0.90 -2.57
N ARG A 190 -0.68 0.31 -1.62
CA ARG A 190 0.70 -0.17 -1.85
C ARG A 190 0.76 -1.29 -2.86
N TYR A 191 -0.21 -2.22 -2.84
CA TYR A 191 -0.29 -3.29 -3.81
C TYR A 191 -0.55 -2.76 -5.23
N THR A 192 -1.50 -1.83 -5.38
CA THR A 192 -1.82 -1.21 -6.66
C THR A 192 -0.60 -0.50 -7.25
N LEU A 193 0.20 0.18 -6.41
CA LEU A 193 1.44 0.83 -6.86
C LEU A 193 2.44 -0.15 -7.51
N ILE A 194 2.56 -1.38 -6.99
CA ILE A 194 3.54 -2.35 -7.49
C ILE A 194 2.96 -3.30 -8.56
N ALA A 195 1.64 -3.38 -8.70
CA ALA A 195 0.97 -4.33 -9.58
C ALA A 195 1.36 -4.18 -11.05
N SER A 196 1.59 -2.94 -11.52
CA SER A 196 2.04 -2.65 -12.88
C SER A 196 3.46 -3.16 -13.19
N ILE A 197 4.25 -3.46 -12.16
CA ILE A 197 5.63 -3.96 -12.31
C ILE A 197 5.65 -5.48 -12.56
N PHE A 198 4.63 -6.22 -12.11
CA PHE A 198 4.60 -7.68 -12.16
C PHE A 198 4.87 -8.31 -13.54
N PRO A 199 4.32 -7.78 -14.66
CA PRO A 199 4.61 -8.30 -15.99
C PRO A 199 6.10 -8.23 -16.37
N PHE A 200 6.86 -7.35 -15.73
CA PHE A 200 8.24 -7.04 -16.07
C PHE A 200 9.24 -7.46 -14.99
N VAL A 201 8.83 -8.26 -14.00
CA VAL A 201 9.70 -8.67 -12.87
C VAL A 201 11.00 -9.33 -13.35
N ALA A 202 10.93 -10.12 -14.42
CA ALA A 202 12.06 -10.79 -15.05
C ALA A 202 12.96 -9.88 -15.92
N GLU A 203 12.41 -8.77 -16.42
CA GLU A 203 13.05 -7.88 -17.38
C GLU A 203 13.59 -6.62 -16.72
N GLU A 204 14.87 -6.64 -16.34
CA GLU A 204 15.51 -5.58 -15.54
C GLU A 204 15.33 -4.16 -16.13
N ARG A 205 15.48 -4.01 -17.45
CA ARG A 205 15.33 -2.72 -18.14
C ARG A 205 13.91 -2.18 -18.06
N MET A 206 12.91 -3.02 -18.34
CA MET A 206 11.50 -2.63 -18.30
C MET A 206 11.05 -2.37 -16.85
N ARG A 207 11.44 -3.24 -15.93
CA ARG A 207 11.23 -3.08 -14.48
C ARG A 207 11.71 -1.73 -13.97
N SER A 208 12.92 -1.33 -14.37
CA SER A 208 13.51 -0.06 -13.95
C SER A 208 12.76 1.14 -14.53
N LYS A 209 12.34 1.08 -15.81
CA LYS A 209 11.52 2.12 -16.43
C LYS A 209 10.16 2.30 -15.74
N VAL A 210 9.48 1.21 -15.40
CA VAL A 210 8.18 1.26 -14.71
C VAL A 210 8.33 1.80 -13.29
N ILE A 211 9.39 1.42 -12.56
CA ILE A 211 9.69 2.01 -11.25
C ILE A 211 9.92 3.52 -11.36
N ASP A 212 10.64 3.95 -12.39
CA ASP A 212 10.91 5.36 -12.64
C ASP A 212 9.63 6.16 -12.97
N SER A 213 8.71 5.58 -13.75
CA SER A 213 7.42 6.25 -14.01
C SER A 213 6.57 6.38 -12.74
N ILE A 214 6.51 5.34 -11.90
CA ILE A 214 5.77 5.37 -10.62
C ILE A 214 6.36 6.41 -9.67
N ASP A 215 7.69 6.53 -9.59
CA ASP A 215 8.38 7.55 -8.79
C ASP A 215 7.95 8.97 -9.21
N THR A 216 7.92 9.25 -10.52
CA THR A 216 7.50 10.56 -11.04
C THR A 216 6.01 10.85 -10.85
N GLU A 217 5.13 9.85 -11.00
CA GLU A 217 3.68 10.03 -10.93
C GLU A 217 3.19 10.20 -9.49
N HIS A 218 3.73 9.40 -8.56
CA HIS A 218 3.25 9.36 -7.18
C HIS A 218 4.16 10.09 -6.18
N ASN A 219 5.32 10.60 -6.62
CA ASN A 219 6.32 11.26 -5.78
C ASN A 219 6.79 10.36 -4.61
N ILE A 220 7.01 9.07 -4.92
CA ILE A 220 7.44 8.04 -3.95
C ILE A 220 8.81 7.53 -4.37
N SER A 221 9.78 7.59 -3.45
CA SER A 221 11.15 7.18 -3.76
C SER A 221 11.23 5.78 -4.37
N LYS A 222 12.09 5.64 -5.38
CA LYS A 222 12.39 4.35 -6.04
C LYS A 222 12.72 3.24 -5.04
N GLN A 223 13.43 3.56 -3.95
CA GLN A 223 13.77 2.57 -2.92
C GLN A 223 12.52 2.06 -2.19
N THR A 224 11.56 2.93 -1.89
CA THR A 224 10.29 2.53 -1.27
C THR A 224 9.51 1.59 -2.18
N ILE A 225 9.45 1.88 -3.48
CA ILE A 225 8.77 1.02 -4.48
C ILE A 225 9.44 -0.34 -4.56
N ARG A 226 10.78 -0.38 -4.66
CA ARG A 226 11.57 -1.62 -4.65
C ARG A 226 11.34 -2.43 -3.37
N ASN A 227 11.30 -1.77 -2.22
CA ASN A 227 11.03 -2.42 -0.94
C ASN A 227 9.65 -3.09 -0.95
N TYR A 228 8.58 -2.39 -1.37
CA TYR A 228 7.25 -2.99 -1.47
C TYR A 228 7.20 -4.17 -2.44
N LEU A 229 7.83 -4.03 -3.61
CA LEU A 229 7.90 -5.10 -4.60
C LEU A 229 8.62 -6.34 -4.04
N CYS A 230 9.82 -6.16 -3.47
CA CYS A 230 10.58 -7.28 -2.91
C CYS A 230 9.84 -7.93 -1.74
N LEU A 231 9.20 -7.12 -0.87
CA LEU A 231 8.39 -7.62 0.22
C LEU A 231 7.24 -8.50 -0.30
N TYR A 232 6.52 -8.05 -1.32
CA TYR A 232 5.47 -8.85 -1.93
C TYR A 232 6.02 -10.13 -2.57
N LEU A 233 7.10 -10.05 -3.35
CA LEU A 233 7.66 -11.22 -4.04
C LEU A 233 8.21 -12.28 -3.07
N VAL A 234 8.71 -11.88 -1.89
CA VAL A 234 9.22 -12.84 -0.90
C VAL A 234 8.10 -13.66 -0.25
N TYR A 235 6.99 -13.02 0.12
CA TYR A 235 5.90 -13.70 0.84
C TYR A 235 4.73 -14.13 -0.05
N MET A 236 4.67 -13.61 -1.28
CA MET A 236 3.56 -13.80 -2.22
C MET A 236 2.18 -13.51 -1.61
N ASN A 237 2.15 -12.58 -0.64
CA ASN A 237 0.97 -12.24 0.13
C ASN A 237 0.87 -10.73 0.30
N ILE A 238 -0.28 -10.15 -0.03
CA ILE A 238 -0.53 -8.70 0.06
C ILE A 238 -0.51 -8.18 1.49
N ILE A 239 -0.81 -9.02 2.49
CA ILE A 239 -0.87 -8.65 3.92
C ILE A 239 0.46 -8.05 4.39
N VAL A 240 1.58 -8.52 3.84
CA VAL A 240 2.91 -8.03 4.19
C VAL A 240 3.08 -6.53 3.91
N LEU A 241 2.29 -5.99 2.97
CA LEU A 241 2.29 -4.57 2.61
C LEU A 241 1.50 -3.72 3.60
N ALA A 242 0.71 -4.32 4.50
CA ALA A 242 -0.01 -3.57 5.52
C ALA A 242 0.96 -2.86 6.47
N PRO A 243 0.67 -1.61 6.87
CA PRO A 243 1.50 -0.92 7.85
C PRO A 243 1.40 -1.65 9.20
N ARG A 244 2.56 -1.91 9.83
CA ARG A 244 2.61 -2.45 11.18
C ARG A 244 1.83 -1.54 12.12
N GLN A 245 0.92 -2.15 12.90
CA GLN A 245 0.27 -1.46 14.01
C GLN A 245 1.36 -1.08 15.01
N ARG A 246 1.44 0.21 15.36
CA ARG A 246 2.31 0.63 16.45
C ARG A 246 1.60 0.22 17.74
N LEU A 247 2.27 -0.53 18.59
CA LEU A 247 1.75 -0.93 19.92
C LEU A 247 1.32 0.27 20.78
N ASP A 248 1.71 1.49 20.41
CA ASP A 248 1.39 2.76 21.06
C ASP A 248 -0.05 3.30 20.81
N ASP A 249 -0.88 2.62 20.00
CA ASP A 249 -2.20 3.15 19.58
C ASP A 249 -3.28 3.16 20.68
N ASP A 250 -2.98 2.69 21.89
CA ASP A 250 -3.87 2.88 23.07
C ASP A 250 -3.97 4.36 23.51
N GLY A 251 -3.16 5.26 22.93
CA GLY A 251 -3.19 6.70 23.24
C GLY A 251 -2.75 7.06 24.67
N LYS A 252 -2.41 6.07 25.49
CA LYS A 252 -1.95 6.22 26.87
C LYS A 252 -0.44 6.41 26.90
N LEU A 253 -0.01 7.56 27.41
CA LEU A 253 1.41 7.86 27.60
C LEU A 253 2.00 6.97 28.68
N THR A 254 3.20 6.46 28.42
CA THR A 254 4.03 5.84 29.45
C THR A 254 4.39 6.86 30.55
N GLN A 255 4.85 6.38 31.71
CA GLN A 255 5.26 7.27 32.79
C GLN A 255 6.42 8.19 32.37
N ASP A 256 7.38 7.66 31.61
CA ASP A 256 8.49 8.44 31.07
C ASP A 256 8.01 9.50 30.07
N GLU A 257 7.07 9.16 29.19
CA GLU A 257 6.49 10.13 28.26
C GLU A 257 5.69 11.22 28.97
N LYS A 258 5.02 10.90 30.09
CA LYS A 258 4.39 11.91 30.95
C LYS A 258 5.43 12.85 31.57
N ASN A 259 6.54 12.31 32.07
CA ASN A 259 7.65 13.09 32.61
C ASN A 259 8.30 13.99 31.53
N ILE A 260 8.52 13.45 30.33
CA ILE A 260 9.04 14.20 29.18
C ILE A 260 8.08 15.34 28.80
N ARG A 261 6.78 15.06 28.69
CA ARG A 261 5.76 16.08 28.41
C ARG A 261 5.75 17.18 29.47
N TRP A 262 5.81 16.79 30.74
CA TRP A 262 5.87 17.73 31.86
C TRP A 262 7.11 18.64 31.75
N ALA A 263 8.29 18.09 31.46
CA ALA A 263 9.52 18.85 31.33
C ALA A 263 9.51 19.80 30.12
N LEU A 264 8.96 19.34 28.99
CA LEU A 264 8.78 20.20 27.81
C LEU A 264 7.87 21.39 28.14
N ASN A 265 6.75 21.16 28.83
CA ASN A 265 5.83 22.24 29.19
C ASN A 265 6.42 23.19 30.25
N LYS A 266 7.13 22.64 31.25
CA LYS A 266 7.69 23.43 32.37
C LYS A 266 8.89 24.27 31.96
N PHE A 267 9.78 23.73 31.11
CA PHE A 267 11.09 24.33 30.83
C PHE A 267 11.26 24.79 29.38
N PHE A 268 10.79 24.00 28.41
CA PHE A 268 11.07 24.24 27.00
C PHE A 268 10.07 25.17 26.30
N TYR A 269 8.77 24.96 26.50
CA TYR A 269 7.68 25.78 25.96
C TYR A 269 7.44 27.01 26.83
N THR A 270 8.49 27.83 26.95
CA THR A 270 8.48 29.05 27.75
C THR A 270 9.14 30.19 26.99
N THR A 271 8.82 31.42 27.38
CA THR A 271 9.44 32.65 26.84
C THR A 271 10.92 32.76 27.18
N LYS A 272 11.41 31.99 28.17
CA LYS A 272 12.83 31.88 28.53
C LYS A 272 13.67 31.15 27.48
N LYS A 273 13.03 30.50 26.51
CA LYS A 273 13.66 29.88 25.32
C LYS A 273 14.77 28.87 25.64
N GLN A 274 14.69 28.15 26.75
CA GLN A 274 15.67 27.11 27.09
C GLN A 274 15.81 26.04 26.00
N SER A 275 16.98 25.40 25.96
CA SER A 275 17.29 24.33 25.01
C SER A 275 16.59 23.02 25.40
N LEU A 276 16.42 22.11 24.43
CA LEU A 276 15.90 20.77 24.72
C LEU A 276 16.79 19.99 25.70
N MET A 277 18.11 20.16 25.59
CA MET A 277 19.08 19.50 26.49
C MET A 277 18.93 20.02 27.93
N THR A 278 18.72 21.33 28.09
CA THR A 278 18.45 21.94 29.40
C THR A 278 17.17 21.40 30.01
N ALA A 279 16.08 21.34 29.24
CA ALA A 279 14.81 20.78 29.69
C ALA A 279 14.93 19.29 30.06
N TYR A 280 15.73 18.52 29.31
CA TYR A 280 16.04 17.13 29.63
C TYR A 280 16.82 16.99 30.95
N THR A 281 17.85 17.82 31.14
CA THR A 281 18.66 17.80 32.37
C THR A 281 17.81 18.15 33.60
N MET A 282 16.93 19.16 33.46
CA MET A 282 15.99 19.53 34.53
C MET A 282 14.94 18.44 34.79
N MET A 283 14.54 17.69 33.77
CA MET A 283 13.67 16.52 33.95
C MET A 283 14.33 15.44 34.78
N LEU A 284 15.58 15.08 34.46
CA LEU A 284 16.32 14.07 35.22
C LEU A 284 16.45 14.48 36.68
N LYS A 285 16.86 15.74 36.92
CA LYS A 285 17.00 16.27 38.28
C LYS A 285 15.70 16.22 39.09
N GLU A 286 14.55 16.56 38.51
CA GLU A 286 13.29 16.62 39.27
C GLU A 286 12.50 15.30 39.32
N LYS A 287 12.76 14.36 38.41
CA LYS A 287 11.93 13.16 38.25
C LYS A 287 12.67 11.84 38.43
N TYR A 288 13.99 11.85 38.32
CA TYR A 288 14.82 10.65 38.33
C TYR A 288 16.01 10.76 39.29
N CYS A 289 16.13 11.84 40.06
CA CYS A 289 17.12 11.96 41.14
C CYS A 289 16.45 11.76 42.51
N ASP A 290 17.13 11.03 43.40
CA ASP A 290 16.71 10.84 44.79
C ASP A 290 17.03 12.08 45.65
N SER A 291 16.66 12.05 46.94
CA SER A 291 16.90 13.15 47.89
C SER A 291 18.38 13.53 48.09
N MET A 292 19.30 12.68 47.63
CA MET A 292 20.76 12.89 47.63
C MET A 292 21.31 13.29 46.25
N ASP A 293 20.46 13.72 45.30
CA ASP A 293 20.81 14.06 43.91
C ASP A 293 21.42 12.89 43.10
N ILE A 294 21.24 11.64 43.55
CA ILE A 294 21.71 10.44 42.84
C ILE A 294 20.68 10.03 41.79
N LEU A 295 21.14 9.79 40.56
CA LEU A 295 20.30 9.42 39.41
C LEU A 295 19.87 7.94 39.49
N ALA A 296 18.59 7.68 39.25
CA ALA A 296 18.02 6.34 39.21
C ALA A 296 18.67 5.45 38.13
N ASN A 297 18.64 4.12 38.35
CA ASN A 297 19.22 3.15 37.42
C ASN A 297 18.50 3.07 36.07
N GLN A 298 17.22 3.44 36.03
CA GLN A 298 16.40 3.42 34.81
C GLN A 298 15.79 4.80 34.56
N TYR A 299 16.13 5.39 33.42
CA TYR A 299 15.61 6.69 32.98
C TYR A 299 15.67 6.79 31.45
N PRO A 300 14.85 7.64 30.83
CA PRO A 300 14.86 7.82 29.39
C PRO A 300 16.14 8.52 28.92
N SER A 301 16.72 8.03 27.84
CA SER A 301 17.83 8.68 27.13
C SER A 301 17.39 10.01 26.52
N PHE A 302 18.37 10.90 26.27
CA PHE A 302 18.10 12.13 25.52
C PHE A 302 17.53 11.87 24.12
N TYR A 303 17.88 10.74 23.50
CA TYR A 303 17.32 10.36 22.20
C TYR A 303 15.81 10.09 22.29
N GLN A 304 15.37 9.34 23.31
CA GLN A 304 13.95 9.10 23.58
C GLN A 304 13.21 10.42 23.88
N PHE A 305 13.80 11.31 24.69
CA PHE A 305 13.27 12.65 24.95
C PHE A 305 13.08 13.46 23.66
N ARG A 306 14.13 13.54 22.82
CA ARG A 306 14.11 14.29 21.55
C ARG A 306 13.14 13.68 20.55
N TYR A 307 13.05 12.36 20.50
CA TYR A 307 12.09 11.65 19.66
C TYR A 307 10.65 11.98 20.06
N PHE A 308 10.33 11.91 21.36
CA PHE A 308 9.01 12.28 21.87
C PHE A 308 8.65 13.75 21.57
N TYR A 309 9.61 14.67 21.76
CA TYR A 309 9.44 16.08 21.37
C TYR A 309 9.05 16.20 19.89
N ARG A 310 9.82 15.58 18.98
CA ARG A 310 9.53 15.61 17.54
C ARG A 310 8.18 14.99 17.20
N LYS A 311 7.83 13.85 17.82
CA LYS A 311 6.55 13.14 17.63
C LYS A 311 5.35 14.00 18.02
N THR A 312 5.46 14.81 19.06
CA THR A 312 4.34 15.57 19.66
C THR A 312 4.34 17.07 19.33
N LYS A 313 5.35 17.58 18.62
CA LYS A 313 5.54 19.02 18.36
C LYS A 313 4.45 19.56 17.44
N LYS A 314 3.67 20.52 17.94
CA LYS A 314 2.79 21.37 17.12
C LYS A 314 3.46 22.73 16.91
N MET A 315 3.64 23.14 15.65
CA MET A 315 4.33 24.40 15.32
C MET A 315 3.67 25.63 15.93
N GLN A 316 2.34 25.68 15.91
CA GLN A 316 1.57 26.76 16.54
C GLN A 316 1.93 26.91 18.02
N ASN A 317 1.87 25.82 18.80
CA ASN A 317 2.21 25.85 20.22
C ASN A 317 3.67 26.25 20.45
N PHE A 318 4.58 25.77 19.60
CA PHE A 318 5.99 26.12 19.67
C PHE A 318 6.21 27.63 19.52
N TYR A 319 5.65 28.26 18.50
CA TYR A 319 5.80 29.70 18.27
C TYR A 319 5.10 30.53 19.35
N ILE A 320 3.87 30.17 19.72
CA ILE A 320 3.11 30.93 20.73
C ILE A 320 3.82 30.88 22.10
N SER A 321 4.30 29.71 22.51
CA SER A 321 4.95 29.56 23.81
C SER A 321 6.32 30.24 23.92
N ARG A 322 7.06 30.35 22.81
CA ARG A 322 8.43 30.89 22.80
C ARG A 322 8.50 32.34 22.37
N ASP A 323 7.69 32.76 21.41
CA ASP A 323 7.71 34.11 20.82
C ASP A 323 6.46 34.94 21.19
N GLY A 324 5.47 34.32 21.82
CA GLY A 324 4.24 34.97 22.25
C GLY A 324 3.15 34.98 21.18
N LEU A 325 1.90 35.08 21.63
CA LEU A 325 0.72 35.05 20.76
C LEU A 325 0.70 36.18 19.73
N LYS A 326 1.09 37.41 20.13
CA LYS A 326 1.14 38.57 19.23
C LYS A 326 2.15 38.38 18.09
N SER A 327 3.32 37.81 18.38
CA SER A 327 4.34 37.52 17.36
C SER A 327 3.86 36.44 16.39
N TYR A 328 3.25 35.38 16.90
CA TYR A 328 2.66 34.33 16.07
C TYR A 328 1.56 34.88 15.14
N GLN A 329 0.64 35.70 15.67
CA GLN A 329 -0.45 36.28 14.88
C GLN A 329 0.03 37.21 13.77
N ARG A 330 1.14 37.93 13.98
CA ARG A 330 1.73 38.84 12.98
C ARG A 330 2.52 38.12 11.90
N ASN A 331 3.31 37.11 12.30
CA ASN A 331 4.37 36.57 11.43
C ASN A 331 4.14 35.12 10.98
N ASN A 332 3.29 34.36 11.67
CA ASN A 332 3.20 32.90 11.50
C ASN A 332 1.75 32.40 11.40
N LYS A 333 0.77 33.31 11.30
CA LYS A 333 -0.65 32.95 11.18
C LYS A 333 -0.88 32.29 9.81
N PRO A 334 -1.42 31.06 9.74
CA PRO A 334 -1.75 30.42 8.46
C PRO A 334 -2.79 31.26 7.72
N LEU A 335 -2.55 31.53 6.44
CA LEU A 335 -3.47 32.22 5.53
C LEU A 335 -4.59 31.27 5.05
N ILE A 336 -5.14 30.46 5.95
CA ILE A 336 -6.16 29.46 5.65
C ILE A 336 -7.43 29.86 6.41
N GLY A 337 -8.53 30.00 5.67
CA GLY A 337 -9.80 30.60 6.11
C GLY A 337 -10.49 29.92 7.30
N ASP A 338 -10.06 28.71 7.70
CA ASP A 338 -10.70 28.00 8.81
C ASP A 338 -10.49 28.66 10.18
N SER A 339 -9.40 29.41 10.37
CA SER A 339 -9.16 30.17 11.61
C SER A 339 -9.97 31.47 11.71
N ILE A 340 -10.72 31.84 10.66
CA ILE A 340 -11.61 33.00 10.60
C ILE A 340 -12.99 32.62 11.14
N ARG A 341 -13.44 31.38 10.91
CA ARG A 341 -14.76 30.86 11.33
C ARG A 341 -15.01 30.92 12.85
N SER A 342 -13.96 30.88 13.67
CA SER A 342 -14.09 30.92 15.13
C SER A 342 -14.42 32.31 15.70
N PHE A 343 -14.13 33.38 14.97
CA PHE A 343 -14.44 34.77 15.37
C PHE A 343 -15.44 35.45 14.41
N ALA A 344 -15.57 34.92 13.20
CA ALA A 344 -16.48 35.36 12.14
C ALA A 344 -17.21 34.14 11.58
N PRO A 345 -18.27 33.66 12.25
CA PRO A 345 -18.96 32.42 11.89
C PRO A 345 -19.82 32.53 10.62
N ALA A 346 -20.08 33.74 10.12
CA ALA A 346 -20.79 33.98 8.87
C ALA A 346 -19.81 34.29 7.72
N ILE A 347 -20.14 33.80 6.52
CA ILE A 347 -19.46 34.18 5.28
C ILE A 347 -19.62 35.69 5.11
N GLY A 348 -18.53 36.45 5.27
CA GLY A 348 -18.59 37.92 5.18
C GLY A 348 -17.61 38.71 6.07
N ALA A 349 -16.90 38.07 7.01
CA ALA A 349 -15.84 38.76 7.77
C ALA A 349 -14.45 38.23 7.37
N GLY A 350 -13.96 38.71 6.22
CA GLY A 350 -12.58 38.54 5.75
C GLY A 350 -12.00 39.91 5.41
N MET A 351 -10.84 40.24 6.00
CA MET A 351 -10.09 41.46 5.73
C MET A 351 -9.62 41.52 4.27
N LEU A 352 -9.75 42.71 3.69
CA LEU A 352 -9.03 43.25 2.53
C LEU A 352 -7.53 42.94 2.61
N TYR A 353 -7.06 41.93 1.88
CA TYR A 353 -5.69 41.93 1.36
C TYR A 353 -5.67 41.32 -0.03
N SER A 354 -5.30 42.19 -0.96
CA SER A 354 -5.05 42.01 -2.39
C SER A 354 -4.16 40.80 -2.66
N THR A 355 -4.77 39.69 -3.08
CA THR A 355 -4.08 38.75 -3.95
C THR A 355 -4.23 39.32 -5.35
N ILE A 356 -3.16 39.94 -5.86
CA ILE A 356 -2.97 40.20 -7.29
C ILE A 356 -2.88 38.81 -7.93
N LEU A 357 -4.04 38.23 -8.27
CA LEU A 357 -4.12 37.02 -9.06
C LEU A 357 -3.98 37.43 -10.52
N VAL A 358 -2.89 36.96 -11.12
CA VAL A 358 -2.69 36.61 -12.53
C VAL A 358 -3.65 37.28 -13.52
N GLN A 359 -3.12 38.25 -14.26
CA GLN A 359 -3.77 39.08 -15.29
C GLN A 359 -4.80 40.10 -14.75
N ASN A 360 -4.32 40.99 -13.87
CA ASN A 360 -4.75 42.38 -13.68
C ASN A 360 -6.27 42.66 -13.53
N GLU A 361 -7.03 41.73 -12.98
CA GLU A 361 -8.42 41.93 -12.59
C GLU A 361 -8.57 41.87 -11.07
N HIS A 362 -9.23 42.87 -10.48
CA HIS A 362 -9.51 42.90 -9.05
C HIS A 362 -10.95 42.44 -8.80
N ILE A 363 -11.14 41.41 -7.97
CA ILE A 363 -12.46 40.81 -7.72
C ILE A 363 -12.74 40.80 -6.22
N HIS A 364 -13.91 41.32 -5.81
CA HIS A 364 -14.41 41.18 -4.45
C HIS A 364 -15.92 40.98 -4.40
N PHE A 365 -16.41 40.45 -3.28
CA PHE A 365 -17.82 40.13 -3.08
C PHE A 365 -18.48 41.15 -2.16
N HIS A 366 -19.67 41.64 -2.51
CA HIS A 366 -20.45 42.51 -1.65
C HIS A 366 -21.28 41.71 -0.64
N PRO A 367 -21.11 41.93 0.68
CA PRO A 367 -21.86 41.22 1.71
C PRO A 367 -23.38 41.45 1.63
N SER A 368 -23.81 42.58 1.04
CA SER A 368 -25.21 42.89 0.78
C SER A 368 -25.85 41.98 -0.27
N GLY A 369 -25.04 41.30 -1.09
CA GLY A 369 -25.50 40.58 -2.27
C GLY A 369 -25.83 41.49 -3.46
N ASP A 370 -25.63 42.80 -3.35
CA ASP A 370 -25.80 43.75 -4.45
C ASP A 370 -24.43 44.06 -5.07
N ALA A 371 -24.31 43.86 -6.39
CA ALA A 371 -23.09 44.10 -7.14
C ALA A 371 -22.84 45.60 -7.43
N LEU A 372 -23.74 46.51 -7.05
CA LEU A 372 -23.52 47.95 -7.22
C LEU A 372 -22.28 48.45 -6.45
N PRO A 373 -21.36 49.20 -7.11
CA PRO A 373 -20.16 49.74 -6.47
C PRO A 373 -20.49 50.78 -5.41
N ILE A 374 -19.80 50.68 -4.27
CA ILE A 374 -19.82 51.71 -3.22
C ILE A 374 -18.64 52.67 -3.40
N GLN A 375 -18.71 53.82 -2.73
CA GLN A 375 -17.71 54.88 -2.87
C GLN A 375 -16.30 54.41 -2.50
N GLU A 376 -16.20 53.47 -1.56
CA GLU A 376 -14.97 52.81 -1.15
C GLU A 376 -14.34 52.00 -2.29
N ASP A 377 -15.13 51.27 -3.07
CA ASP A 377 -14.64 50.48 -4.21
C ASP A 377 -14.02 51.39 -5.27
N ILE A 378 -14.70 52.50 -5.58
CA ILE A 378 -14.23 53.52 -6.52
C ILE A 378 -12.93 54.16 -6.03
N THR A 379 -12.84 54.42 -4.73
CA THR A 379 -11.65 55.03 -4.12
C THR A 379 -10.46 54.08 -4.15
N ILE A 380 -10.69 52.80 -3.88
CA ILE A 380 -9.65 51.76 -3.90
C ILE A 380 -9.15 51.54 -5.31
N ILE A 381 -10.04 51.36 -6.29
CA ILE A 381 -9.61 51.08 -7.66
C ILE A 381 -8.82 52.23 -8.27
N ARG A 382 -9.17 53.49 -7.99
CA ARG A 382 -8.40 54.66 -8.43
C ARG A 382 -6.98 54.67 -7.88
N LYS A 383 -6.81 54.38 -6.58
CA LYS A 383 -5.48 54.27 -5.96
C LYS A 383 -4.67 53.13 -6.54
N LEU A 384 -5.32 52.00 -6.84
CA LEU A 384 -4.67 50.86 -7.48
C LEU A 384 -4.23 51.22 -8.91
N VAL A 385 -5.04 51.93 -9.69
CA VAL A 385 -4.66 52.38 -11.04
C VAL A 385 -3.47 53.33 -11.00
N GLU A 386 -3.46 54.28 -10.06
CA GLU A 386 -2.32 55.18 -9.87
C GLU A 386 -1.04 54.43 -9.49
N ALA A 387 -1.13 53.47 -8.56
CA ALA A 387 -0.01 52.62 -8.19
C ALA A 387 0.46 51.71 -9.33
N GLY A 388 -0.48 51.19 -10.12
CA GLY A 388 -0.20 50.37 -11.31
C GLY A 388 0.58 51.15 -12.37
N LYS A 389 0.20 52.41 -12.65
CA LYS A 389 0.93 53.30 -13.56
C LYS A 389 2.39 53.52 -13.15
N LEU A 390 2.67 53.62 -11.85
CA LEU A 390 4.04 53.78 -11.34
C LEU A 390 4.89 52.51 -11.53
N LEU A 391 4.26 51.35 -11.63
CA LEU A 391 4.91 50.05 -11.74
C LEU A 391 4.85 49.46 -13.15
N ASP A 392 4.34 50.23 -14.13
CA ASP A 392 4.08 49.80 -15.51
C ASP A 392 3.14 48.56 -15.59
N ILE A 393 2.19 48.49 -14.66
CA ILE A 393 1.17 47.44 -14.55
C ILE A 393 -0.19 48.05 -14.90
N ASN A 394 -0.78 47.58 -16.00
CA ASN A 394 -2.10 48.05 -16.43
C ASN A 394 -3.23 47.27 -15.76
N ILE A 395 -4.12 47.94 -15.02
CA ILE A 395 -5.30 47.31 -14.42
C ILE A 395 -6.38 47.16 -15.50
N LEU A 396 -6.84 45.92 -15.71
CA LEU A 396 -7.74 45.59 -16.79
C LEU A 396 -9.20 45.79 -16.43
N ASP A 397 -9.59 45.40 -15.21
CA ASP A 397 -10.93 45.59 -14.68
C ASP A 397 -10.99 45.47 -13.14
N HIS A 398 -12.10 45.93 -12.58
CA HIS A 398 -12.52 45.65 -11.21
C HIS A 398 -13.95 45.11 -11.25
N ILE A 399 -14.12 43.85 -10.84
CA ILE A 399 -15.40 43.14 -10.88
C ILE A 399 -15.95 42.97 -9.46
N ILE A 400 -17.17 43.45 -9.24
CA ILE A 400 -17.91 43.27 -7.99
C ILE A 400 -18.90 42.14 -8.17
N ILE A 401 -18.87 41.14 -7.30
CA ILE A 401 -19.78 40.00 -7.37
C ILE A 401 -20.86 40.11 -6.29
N GLY A 402 -22.11 40.09 -6.73
CA GLY A 402 -23.32 40.02 -5.91
C GLY A 402 -23.95 38.64 -5.92
N LYS A 403 -25.19 38.54 -5.42
CA LYS A 403 -25.91 37.27 -5.32
C LYS A 403 -26.58 36.93 -6.66
N GLY A 404 -25.84 36.24 -7.52
CA GLY A 404 -26.32 35.80 -8.84
C GLY A 404 -26.14 36.82 -9.96
N ASN A 405 -25.44 37.93 -9.68
CA ASN A 405 -25.03 38.94 -10.64
C ASN A 405 -23.60 39.42 -10.34
N PHE A 406 -23.01 40.15 -11.28
CA PHE A 406 -21.73 40.82 -11.13
C PHE A 406 -21.76 42.16 -11.87
N GLU A 407 -20.84 43.05 -11.53
CA GLU A 407 -20.70 44.36 -12.15
C GLU A 407 -19.22 44.65 -12.42
N SER A 408 -18.91 45.03 -13.66
CA SER A 408 -17.59 45.50 -14.08
C SER A 408 -17.51 47.02 -13.96
N LEU A 409 -16.49 47.53 -13.28
CA LEU A 409 -16.27 48.97 -13.16
C LEU A 409 -15.75 49.57 -14.47
N LYS A 410 -15.10 48.77 -15.32
CA LYS A 410 -14.73 49.18 -16.68
C LYS A 410 -15.94 49.31 -17.59
N GLU A 411 -16.85 48.34 -17.60
CA GLU A 411 -18.08 48.40 -18.40
C GLU A 411 -18.99 49.57 -17.98
N ARG A 412 -18.93 49.96 -16.69
CA ARG A 412 -19.62 51.13 -16.15
C ARG A 412 -18.92 52.47 -16.43
N GLY A 413 -17.72 52.47 -17.00
CA GLY A 413 -16.93 53.68 -17.28
C GLY A 413 -16.36 54.37 -16.03
N ILE A 414 -16.16 53.61 -14.95
CA ILE A 414 -15.57 54.11 -13.68
C ILE A 414 -14.05 53.90 -13.66
N LEU A 415 -13.58 52.82 -14.31
CA LEU A 415 -12.20 52.50 -14.67
C LEU A 415 -11.99 52.86 -16.14
#